data_AF-A0A2H8TMD7-F1
#
_entry.id   AF-A0A2H8TMD7-F1
#
_cell.length_a   1.000
_cell.length_b   1.000
_cell.length_c   1.000
_cell.angle_alpha   90.00
_cell.angle_beta   90.00
_cell.angle_gamma   90.00
#
_symmetry.space_group_name_H-M   'P 1'
#
loop_
_entity.id
_entity.type
_entity.pdbx_description
1 polymer ?
#
loop_
_entity_poly.entity_id
_entity_poly.type
_entity_poly.pdbx_seq_one_letter_code
_entity_poly.pdbx_strand_id
1 'polypeptide(L)'
;MSTAACNKSTRSVDNIVHVESPNVQYSKEYIESTIEYPINYAISEKDTIVIKPTITKLKIRTKRVVPKTGLMLVGLGGNNGSTLVAGIIANKYGYTWGTKSGVKS
;
A
#
# COMPACT_ATOMS: atom_id res chain seq x y z
N MET A 1 23.86 -30.10 -14.39
CA MET A 1 23.82 -28.63 -14.50
C MET A 1 22.66 -28.26 -15.40
N SER A 2 21.56 -27.75 -14.83
CA SER A 2 20.44 -27.21 -15.60
C SER A 2 20.13 -25.85 -15.00
N THR A 3 20.56 -24.81 -15.69
CA THR A 3 20.22 -23.42 -15.38
C THR A 3 18.79 -23.16 -15.82
N ALA A 4 17.85 -23.20 -14.87
CA ALA A 4 16.51 -22.68 -15.09
C ALA A 4 16.61 -21.15 -15.24
N ALA A 5 16.48 -20.67 -16.47
CA ALA A 5 16.35 -19.26 -16.78
C ALA A 5 15.09 -18.72 -16.09
N CYS A 6 15.27 -17.85 -15.08
CA CYS A 6 14.17 -17.12 -14.47
C CYS A 6 13.62 -16.14 -15.51
N ASN A 7 12.52 -16.52 -16.14
CA ASN A 7 11.78 -15.70 -17.07
C ASN A 7 11.23 -14.50 -16.29
N LYS A 8 11.90 -13.35 -16.39
CA LYS A 8 11.42 -12.09 -15.81
C LYS A 8 10.21 -11.64 -16.61
N SER A 9 9.04 -12.17 -16.25
CA SER A 9 7.76 -11.56 -16.60
C SER A 9 7.78 -10.13 -16.09
N THR A 10 8.04 -9.18 -16.99
CA THR A 10 7.63 -7.79 -16.84
C THR A 10 6.11 -7.81 -16.69
N ARG A 11 5.61 -7.88 -15.46
CA ARG A 11 4.20 -7.65 -15.15
C ARG A 11 3.88 -6.24 -15.63
N SER A 12 3.20 -6.11 -16.78
CA SER A 12 2.40 -4.91 -17.03
C SER A 12 1.44 -4.86 -15.87
N VAL A 13 1.46 -3.75 -15.12
CA VAL A 13 0.45 -3.53 -14.10
C VAL A 13 -0.80 -3.15 -14.88
N ASP A 14 -1.50 -4.16 -15.41
CA ASP A 14 -2.85 -3.98 -15.91
C ASP A 14 -3.67 -3.50 -14.71
N ASN A 15 -4.29 -2.33 -14.84
CA ASN A 15 -5.01 -1.71 -13.73
C ASN A 15 -6.19 -2.62 -13.37
N ILE A 16 -6.04 -3.45 -12.33
CA ILE A 16 -7.07 -4.41 -11.90
C ILE A 16 -8.36 -3.68 -11.44
N VAL A 17 -8.26 -2.41 -11.03
CA VAL A 17 -9.40 -1.58 -10.61
C VAL A 17 -9.28 -0.15 -11.16
N HIS A 18 -10.30 0.30 -11.90
CA HIS A 18 -10.49 1.68 -12.35
C HIS A 18 -11.80 2.21 -11.76
N VAL A 19 -11.80 3.42 -11.20
CA VAL A 19 -12.97 3.99 -10.53
C VAL A 19 -13.54 5.10 -11.41
N GLU A 20 -14.67 4.82 -12.05
CA GLU A 20 -15.43 5.82 -12.79
C GLU A 20 -16.29 6.64 -11.82
N SER A 21 -15.89 7.88 -11.56
CA SER A 21 -16.61 8.78 -10.68
C SER A 21 -16.39 10.23 -11.12
N PRO A 22 -17.40 11.11 -11.06
CA PRO A 22 -17.22 12.53 -11.32
C PRO A 22 -16.24 13.19 -10.34
N ASN A 23 -16.00 12.56 -9.19
CA ASN A 23 -15.12 13.06 -8.14
C ASN A 23 -13.68 12.54 -8.25
N VAL A 24 -13.37 11.71 -9.26
CA VAL A 24 -12.04 11.12 -9.45
C VAL A 24 -11.51 11.49 -10.83
N GLN A 25 -10.29 12.00 -10.88
CA GLN A 25 -9.61 12.36 -12.11
C GLN A 25 -8.25 11.66 -12.18
N TYR A 26 -7.98 11.03 -13.32
CA TYR A 26 -6.74 10.33 -13.58
C TYR A 26 -5.87 11.15 -14.53
N SER A 27 -4.62 11.39 -14.14
CA SER A 27 -3.56 11.89 -15.02
C SER A 27 -2.44 10.85 -15.11
N LYS A 28 -1.42 11.08 -15.95
CA LYS A 28 -0.25 10.17 -16.02
C LYS A 28 0.47 10.05 -14.67
N GLU A 29 0.51 11.10 -13.88
CA GLU A 29 1.33 11.19 -12.67
C GLU A 29 0.53 11.02 -11.38
N TYR A 30 -0.75 11.39 -11.38
CA TYR A 30 -1.57 11.46 -10.18
C TYR A 30 -2.98 10.91 -10.40
N ILE A 31 -3.56 10.41 -9.30
CA ILE A 31 -5.00 10.22 -9.12
C ILE A 31 -5.46 11.31 -8.17
N GLU A 32 -6.45 12.10 -8.58
CA GLU A 32 -7.01 13.17 -7.78
C GLU A 32 -8.45 12.81 -7.41
N SER A 33 -8.79 12.90 -6.13
CA SER A 33 -10.13 12.62 -5.64
C SER A 33 -10.65 13.75 -4.76
N THR A 34 -11.93 14.09 -4.95
CA THR A 34 -12.66 14.99 -4.05
C THR A 34 -13.59 14.16 -3.17
N ILE A 35 -13.45 14.31 -1.86
CA ILE A 35 -14.22 13.56 -0.86
C ILE A 35 -14.92 14.55 0.05
N GLU A 36 -16.22 14.38 0.24
CA GLU A 36 -16.94 15.05 1.31
C GLU A 36 -16.74 14.24 2.58
N TYR A 37 -16.20 14.86 3.63
CA TYR A 37 -15.92 14.25 4.92
C TYR A 37 -16.85 14.85 5.97
N PRO A 38 -17.99 14.20 6.26
CA PRO A 38 -18.92 14.67 7.28
C PRO A 38 -18.31 14.50 8.68
N ILE A 39 -18.36 15.57 9.46
CA ILE A 39 -17.92 15.62 10.86
C ILE A 39 -19.06 16.20 11.68
N ASN A 40 -19.39 15.55 12.80
CA ASN A 40 -20.35 16.09 13.75
C ASN A 40 -19.58 16.62 14.97
N TYR A 41 -19.75 17.91 15.26
CA TYR A 41 -19.22 18.51 16.48
C TYR A 41 -20.30 18.50 17.56
N ALA A 42 -20.01 17.91 18.71
CA ALA A 42 -20.88 17.97 19.87
C ALA A 42 -20.41 19.11 20.79
N ILE A 43 -21.31 20.02 21.13
CA ILE A 43 -21.04 21.15 22.01
C ILE A 43 -22.05 21.11 23.15
N SER A 44 -21.56 21.06 24.38
CA SER A 44 -22.41 21.18 25.56
C SER A 44 -22.77 22.64 25.76
N GLU A 45 -24.05 22.97 25.64
CA GLU A 45 -24.59 24.31 25.90
C GLU A 45 -25.67 24.18 26.99
N LYS A 46 -25.34 24.63 28.21
CA LYS A 46 -26.20 24.48 29.41
C LYS A 46 -26.54 23.00 29.66
N ASP A 47 -27.83 22.65 29.66
CA ASP A 47 -28.36 21.29 29.86
C ASP A 47 -28.61 20.53 28.54
N THR A 48 -28.17 21.06 27.41
CA THR A 48 -28.37 20.45 26.08
C THR A 48 -27.05 20.16 25.39
N ILE A 49 -26.98 19.02 24.70
CA ILE A 49 -25.89 18.72 23.77
C ILE A 49 -26.34 19.15 22.38
N VAL A 50 -25.71 20.19 21.84
CA VAL A 50 -25.94 20.66 20.48
C VAL A 50 -25.00 19.92 19.54
N ILE A 51 -25.57 19.16 18.59
CA ILE A 51 -24.81 18.52 17.52
C ILE A 51 -24.78 19.48 16.32
N LYS A 52 -23.58 19.79 15.82
CA LYS A 52 -23.35 20.62 14.63
C LYS A 52 -22.74 19.75 13.52
N PRO A 53 -23.56 19.19 12.60
CA PRO A 53 -23.08 18.51 11.42
C PRO A 53 -22.38 19.49 10.46
N THR A 54 -21.17 19.15 10.07
CA THR A 54 -20.33 19.94 9.16
C THR A 54 -19.78 19.02 8.10
N ILE A 55 -19.69 19.48 6.85
CA ILE A 55 -19.04 18.72 5.77
C ILE A 55 -17.73 19.42 5.40
N THR A 56 -16.62 18.70 5.53
CA THR A 56 -15.31 19.16 5.08
C THR A 56 -15.00 18.55 3.71
N LYS A 57 -14.84 19.38 2.67
CA LYS A 57 -14.44 18.88 1.34
C LYS A 57 -12.93 18.71 1.28
N LEU A 58 -12.47 17.47 1.16
CA LEU A 58 -11.06 17.10 1.04
C LEU A 58 -10.72 16.88 -0.44
N LYS A 59 -9.59 17.45 -0.89
CA LYS A 59 -8.98 17.12 -2.18
C LYS A 59 -7.73 16.30 -1.92
N ILE A 60 -7.76 15.02 -2.27
CA ILE A 60 -6.64 14.10 -2.09
C ILE A 60 -5.97 13.90 -3.44
N ARG A 61 -4.64 14.00 -3.46
CA ARG A 61 -3.82 13.74 -4.64
C ARG A 61 -2.83 12.61 -4.34
N THR A 62 -2.94 11.52 -5.08
CA THR A 62 -2.11 10.32 -4.92
C THR A 62 -1.19 10.15 -6.11
N LYS A 63 0.13 10.06 -5.88
CA LYS A 63 1.11 9.83 -6.96
C LYS A 63 1.01 8.40 -7.48
N ARG A 64 1.02 8.23 -8.80
CA ARG A 64 0.88 6.93 -9.48
C ARG A 64 2.18 6.13 -9.55
N VAL A 65 3.32 6.81 -9.60
CA VAL A 65 4.63 6.17 -9.70
C VAL A 65 5.13 5.81 -8.31
N VAL A 66 5.21 4.51 -8.00
CA VAL A 66 5.77 3.99 -6.76
C VAL A 66 7.30 3.90 -6.88
N PRO A 67 8.08 4.64 -6.08
CA PRO A 67 9.54 4.59 -6.14
C PRO A 67 10.08 3.32 -5.45
N LYS A 68 11.36 3.02 -5.68
CA LYS A 68 12.09 2.09 -4.81
C LYS A 68 12.44 2.82 -3.52
N THR A 69 11.94 2.33 -2.39
CA THR A 69 12.19 2.91 -1.06
C THR A 69 13.31 2.17 -0.36
N GLY A 70 14.33 2.89 0.09
CA GLY A 70 15.39 2.35 0.94
C GLY A 70 14.92 2.24 2.40
N LEU A 71 15.33 1.19 3.10
CA LEU A 71 15.11 0.99 4.52
C LEU A 71 16.46 0.80 5.22
N MET A 72 16.73 1.61 6.25
CA MET A 72 17.88 1.45 7.13
C MET A 72 17.39 0.98 8.49
N LEU A 73 17.75 -0.25 8.88
CA LEU A 73 17.29 -0.87 10.12
C LEU A 73 18.44 -0.96 11.12
N VAL A 74 18.27 -0.34 12.29
CA VAL A 74 19.17 -0.56 13.43
C VAL A 74 18.93 -1.96 13.99
N GLY A 75 19.99 -2.73 14.18
CA GLY A 75 19.87 -4.15 14.52
C GLY A 75 19.60 -5.05 13.31
N LEU A 76 20.08 -4.68 12.11
CA LEU A 76 19.97 -5.49 10.89
C LEU A 76 20.44 -6.94 11.07
N GLY A 77 21.45 -7.18 11.91
CA GLY A 77 21.98 -8.51 12.21
C GLY A 77 21.19 -9.30 13.26
N GLY A 78 20.17 -8.72 13.90
CA GLY A 78 19.32 -9.42 14.86
C GLY A 78 18.30 -10.35 14.17
N ASN A 79 17.53 -11.09 14.96
CA ASN A 79 16.54 -12.05 14.44
C ASN A 79 15.54 -11.41 13.47
N ASN A 80 15.02 -10.22 13.79
CA ASN A 80 14.07 -9.51 12.93
C ASN A 80 14.72 -8.95 11.67
N GLY A 81 15.92 -8.35 11.80
CA GLY A 81 16.61 -7.75 10.66
C GLY A 81 17.08 -8.78 9.65
N SER A 82 17.70 -9.86 10.11
CA SER A 82 18.14 -10.96 9.26
C SER A 82 16.95 -11.66 8.59
N THR A 83 15.85 -11.88 9.33
CA THR A 83 14.62 -12.49 8.78
C THR A 83 13.94 -11.59 7.74
N LEU A 84 13.87 -10.27 7.99
CA LEU A 84 13.32 -9.31 7.04
C LEU A 84 14.11 -9.33 5.72
N VAL A 85 15.44 -9.26 5.80
CA VAL A 85 16.31 -9.29 4.61
C VAL A 85 16.18 -10.62 3.88
N ALA A 86 16.21 -11.74 4.59
CA ALA A 86 16.03 -13.07 4.02
C ALA A 86 14.67 -13.20 3.30
N GLY A 87 13.58 -12.72 3.91
CA GLY A 87 12.24 -12.75 3.34
C GLY A 87 12.13 -11.91 2.06
N ILE A 88 12.70 -10.70 2.04
CA ILE A 88 12.73 -9.85 0.83
C ILE A 88 13.49 -10.54 -0.30
N ILE A 89 14.65 -11.12 -0.01
CA ILE A 89 15.47 -11.81 -1.01
C ILE A 89 14.76 -13.06 -1.53
N ALA A 90 14.19 -13.89 -0.65
CA ALA A 90 13.46 -15.09 -1.03
C ALA A 90 12.28 -14.78 -1.95
N ASN A 91 11.44 -13.80 -1.60
CA ASN A 91 10.30 -13.38 -2.44
C ASN A 91 10.75 -12.76 -3.76
N LYS A 92 11.80 -11.94 -3.75
CA LYS A 92 12.30 -11.26 -4.95
C LYS A 92 12.84 -12.24 -5.99
N TYR A 93 13.49 -13.32 -5.56
CA TYR A 93 14.07 -14.32 -6.44
C TYR A 93 13.23 -15.60 -6.58
N GLY A 94 12.08 -15.67 -5.92
CA GLY A 94 11.18 -16.83 -5.99
C GLY A 94 11.82 -18.10 -5.40
N TYR A 95 12.52 -17.99 -4.28
CA TYR A 95 13.12 -19.14 -3.62
C TYR A 95 12.06 -20.08 -3.07
N THR A 96 12.36 -21.37 -3.15
CA THR A 96 11.55 -22.44 -2.56
C THR A 96 12.44 -23.35 -1.75
N TRP A 97 11.93 -23.91 -0.65
CA TRP A 97 12.68 -24.83 0.19
C TRP A 97 11.81 -26.02 0.63
N GLY A 98 12.47 -27.16 0.81
CA GLY A 98 11.83 -28.36 1.34
C GLY A 98 11.57 -28.25 2.83
N THR A 99 10.38 -28.65 3.26
CA THR A 99 10.02 -28.86 4.66
C THR A 99 9.51 -30.28 4.84
N LYS A 100 9.34 -30.75 6.08
CA LYS A 100 8.74 -32.07 6.37
C LYS A 100 7.33 -32.23 5.76
N SER A 101 6.62 -31.11 5.57
CA SER A 101 5.28 -31.06 4.99
C SER A 101 5.27 -30.75 3.49
N GLY A 102 6.42 -30.84 2.81
CA GLY A 102 6.57 -30.53 1.39
C GLY A 102 7.28 -29.20 1.12
N VAL A 103 7.29 -28.80 -0.15
CA VAL A 103 7.97 -27.57 -0.60
C VAL A 103 7.17 -26.32 -0.19
N LYS A 104 7.87 -25.28 0.25
CA LYS A 104 7.32 -23.95 0.54
C LYS A 104 8.00 -22.89 -0.34
N SER A 105 7.31 -21.78 -0.55
CA SER A 105 7.74 -20.59 -1.29
C SER A 105 7.50 -19.35 -0.44
#